data_AF-A0A3B9W138-F1
#
_entry.id   AF-A0A3B9W138-F1
#
_cell.length_a   1.000
_cell.length_b   1.000
_cell.length_c   1.000
_cell.angle_alpha   90.00
_cell.angle_beta   90.00
_cell.angle_gamma   90.00
#
_symmetry.space_group_name_H-M   'P 1'
#
loop_
_entity.id
_entity.type
_entity.pdbx_description
1 polymer ?
#
loop_
_entity_poly.entity_id
_entity_poly.type
_entity_poly.pdbx_seq_one_letter_code
_entity_poly.pdbx_strand_id
1 'polypeptide(L)'
;TQAIVDRYAGHPAVVMWHVHNEYGCHNLPDYGDYAAAAFRVWLEDRYGSLEGLNNAWGTAFWSQRYYSWQEILPPRTSGTWVNPTQQLDFARFSSDSLLECFRAEAGIIRAASDHPVTTNFMGFNMGLNAPIDYWRWSEEMDIVS
;
A
#
# COMPACT_ATOMS: atom_id res chain seq x y z
N THR A 1 4.75 -15.84 9.26
CA THR A 1 4.51 -16.63 8.03
C THR A 1 5.43 -17.84 7.91
N GLN A 2 6.76 -17.68 7.89
CA GLN A 2 7.72 -18.80 7.71
C GLN A 2 7.45 -20.05 8.57
N ALA A 3 7.34 -19.92 9.90
CA ALA A 3 7.15 -21.07 10.79
C ALA A 3 5.85 -21.86 10.52
N ILE A 4 4.80 -21.21 10.00
CA ILE A 4 3.54 -21.87 9.63
C ILE A 4 3.75 -22.64 8.32
N VAL A 5 4.39 -22.01 7.34
CA VAL A 5 4.70 -22.61 6.04
C VAL A 5 5.59 -23.84 6.21
N ASP A 6 6.70 -23.73 6.95
CA ASP A 6 7.62 -24.85 7.21
C ASP A 6 6.93 -26.06 7.82
N ARG A 7 5.91 -25.83 8.65
CA ARG A 7 5.18 -26.88 9.36
C ARG A 7 4.09 -27.53 8.53
N TYR A 8 3.39 -26.75 7.70
CA TYR A 8 2.11 -27.19 7.11
C TYR A 8 2.10 -27.25 5.58
N ALA A 9 3.11 -26.75 4.87
CA ALA A 9 3.10 -26.71 3.41
C ALA A 9 2.97 -28.07 2.71
N GLY A 10 3.51 -29.13 3.31
CA GLY A 10 3.36 -30.50 2.80
C GLY A 10 2.17 -31.26 3.38
N HIS A 11 1.32 -30.65 4.21
CA HIS A 11 0.22 -31.37 4.85
C HIS A 11 -0.93 -31.61 3.85
N PRO A 12 -1.41 -32.86 3.67
CA PRO A 12 -2.34 -33.20 2.58
C PRO A 12 -3.73 -32.55 2.69
N ALA A 13 -4.07 -31.98 3.85
CA ALA A 13 -5.32 -31.25 4.06
C ALA A 13 -5.24 -29.75 3.76
N VAL A 14 -4.05 -29.20 3.50
CA VAL A 14 -3.92 -27.80 3.06
C VAL A 14 -4.29 -27.74 1.59
N VAL A 15 -5.20 -26.85 1.22
CA VAL A 15 -5.68 -26.70 -0.17
C VAL A 15 -5.53 -25.28 -0.72
N MET A 16 -5.33 -24.30 0.17
CA MET A 16 -5.22 -22.88 -0.14
C MET A 16 -4.61 -22.15 1.06
N TRP A 17 -3.95 -21.03 0.80
CA TRP A 17 -3.42 -20.14 1.81
C TRP A 17 -4.19 -18.83 1.83
N HIS A 18 -4.67 -18.48 3.00
CA HIS A 18 -5.28 -17.18 3.26
C HIS A 18 -4.25 -16.30 3.99
N VAL A 19 -3.77 -15.27 3.31
CA VAL A 19 -2.76 -14.34 3.81
C VAL A 19 -3.44 -13.22 4.57
N HIS A 20 -2.99 -12.98 5.81
CA HIS A 20 -3.56 -11.97 6.69
C HIS A 20 -5.10 -12.09 6.82
N ASN A 21 -5.78 -11.00 7.13
CA ASN A 21 -7.23 -10.84 7.09
C ASN A 21 -7.59 -9.38 6.79
N GLU A 22 -8.41 -9.13 5.77
CA GLU A 22 -9.00 -7.81 5.45
C GLU A 22 -7.97 -6.66 5.50
N TYR A 23 -7.00 -6.68 4.58
CA TYR A 23 -6.00 -5.61 4.51
C TYR A 23 -6.65 -4.23 4.49
N GLY A 24 -6.19 -3.34 5.37
CA GLY A 24 -6.69 -1.98 5.49
C GLY A 24 -7.85 -1.77 6.45
N CYS A 25 -8.47 -2.84 6.96
CA CYS A 25 -9.58 -2.75 7.90
C CYS A 25 -9.16 -1.97 9.16
N HIS A 26 -9.82 -0.82 9.41
CA HIS A 26 -9.64 0.07 10.57
C HIS A 26 -8.24 0.65 10.82
N ASN A 27 -7.28 0.47 9.91
CA ASN A 27 -5.89 0.88 10.11
C ASN A 27 -5.31 1.72 8.97
N LEU A 28 -6.12 2.09 7.98
CA LEU A 28 -5.73 2.99 6.90
C LEU A 28 -6.42 4.36 6.96
N PRO A 29 -5.72 5.43 6.52
CA PRO A 29 -4.27 5.48 6.25
C PRO A 29 -3.42 5.74 7.51
N ASP A 30 -2.16 5.30 7.51
CA ASP A 30 -1.19 5.57 8.59
C ASP A 30 -0.42 6.88 8.32
N TYR A 31 -0.43 7.78 9.29
CA TYR A 31 0.25 9.08 9.23
C TYR A 31 1.47 9.19 10.16
N GLY A 32 1.99 8.07 10.68
CA GLY A 32 3.19 8.02 11.51
C GLY A 32 4.48 8.34 10.76
N ASP A 33 5.58 8.46 11.50
CA ASP A 33 6.89 8.83 10.93
C ASP A 33 7.47 7.75 10.00
N TYR A 34 7.16 6.47 10.26
CA TYR A 34 7.54 5.36 9.38
C TYR A 34 6.82 5.46 8.03
N ALA A 35 5.51 5.70 8.04
CA ALA A 35 4.73 5.92 6.81
C ALA A 35 5.23 7.17 6.07
N ALA A 36 5.58 8.24 6.78
CA ALA A 36 6.16 9.44 6.16
C ALA A 36 7.51 9.16 5.47
N ALA A 37 8.38 8.35 6.08
CA ALA A 37 9.65 7.96 5.48
C ALA A 37 9.44 7.07 4.25
N ALA A 38 8.59 6.04 4.35
CA ALA A 38 8.27 5.14 3.25
C ALA A 38 7.59 5.88 2.07
N PHE A 39 6.70 6.84 2.37
CA PHE A 39 6.04 7.64 1.34
C PHE A 39 7.05 8.45 0.52
N ARG A 40 8.09 9.02 1.15
CA ARG A 40 9.15 9.74 0.43
C ARG A 40 9.92 8.83 -0.52
N VAL A 41 10.23 7.60 -0.09
CA VAL A 41 10.89 6.59 -0.94
C VAL A 41 10.00 6.22 -2.14
N TRP A 42 8.71 5.99 -1.89
CA TRP A 42 7.74 5.71 -2.96
C TRP A 42 7.63 6.86 -3.95
N LEU A 43 7.65 8.11 -3.47
CA LEU A 43 7.63 9.30 -4.34
C LEU A 43 8.92 9.46 -5.13
N GLU A 44 10.07 9.16 -4.53
CA GLU A 44 11.37 9.20 -5.19
C GLU A 44 11.44 8.16 -6.32
N ASP A 45 10.97 6.93 -6.08
CA ASP A 45 10.87 5.89 -7.11
C ASP A 45 9.92 6.32 -8.25
N ARG A 46 8.77 6.88 -7.90
CA ARG A 46 7.75 7.30 -8.87
C ARG A 46 8.17 8.48 -9.75
N TYR A 47 8.80 9.49 -9.17
CA TYR A 47 9.07 10.76 -9.86
C TYR A 47 10.54 10.96 -10.24
N GLY A 48 11.45 10.17 -9.67
CA GLY A 48 12.89 10.23 -9.90
C GLY A 48 13.60 11.48 -9.35
N SER A 49 12.89 12.60 -9.19
CA SER A 49 13.44 13.85 -8.66
C SER A 49 12.37 14.74 -8.02
N LEU A 50 12.80 15.64 -7.13
CA LEU A 50 11.95 16.69 -6.57
C LEU A 50 11.40 17.64 -7.63
N GLU A 51 12.14 17.88 -8.72
CA GLU A 51 11.64 18.71 -9.81
C GLU A 51 10.47 18.03 -10.52
N GLY A 52 10.61 16.73 -10.80
CA GLY A 52 9.53 15.91 -11.38
C GLY A 52 8.28 15.91 -10.51
N LEU A 53 8.45 15.71 -9.19
CA LEU A 53 7.34 15.78 -8.24
C LEU A 53 6.69 17.17 -8.20
N ASN A 54 7.49 18.24 -8.05
CA ASN A 54 6.98 19.61 -7.97
C ASN A 54 6.18 19.98 -9.22
N ASN A 55 6.64 19.55 -10.40
CA ASN A 55 5.92 19.75 -11.65
C ASN A 55 4.61 18.96 -11.69
N ALA A 56 4.63 17.66 -11.37
CA ALA A 56 3.44 16.81 -11.36
C ALA A 56 2.37 17.27 -10.35
N TRP A 57 2.79 17.77 -9.18
CA TRP A 57 1.91 18.27 -8.13
C TRP A 57 1.52 19.74 -8.32
N GLY A 58 2.09 20.44 -9.30
CA GLY A 58 1.81 21.86 -9.53
C GLY A 58 2.15 22.74 -8.33
N THR A 59 3.22 22.43 -7.60
CA THR A 59 3.54 23.07 -6.30
C THR A 59 3.93 24.53 -6.39
N ALA A 60 4.08 25.09 -7.61
CA ALA A 60 4.16 26.54 -7.80
C ALA A 60 2.88 27.25 -7.31
N PHE A 61 1.73 26.58 -7.37
CA PHE A 61 0.48 27.09 -6.86
C PHE A 61 0.52 27.21 -5.33
N TRP A 62 0.14 28.39 -4.82
CA TRP A 62 0.23 28.76 -3.40
C TRP A 62 1.62 28.55 -2.76
N SER A 63 2.69 28.60 -3.56
CA SER A 63 4.07 28.46 -3.08
C SER A 63 4.33 27.18 -2.27
N GLN A 64 3.74 26.06 -2.66
CA GLN A 64 3.92 24.75 -2.01
C GLN A 64 5.22 24.03 -2.43
N ARG A 65 6.16 24.73 -3.09
CA ARG A 65 7.36 24.13 -3.69
C ARG A 65 8.24 23.47 -2.62
N TYR A 66 8.58 22.21 -2.85
CA TYR A 66 9.52 21.46 -2.02
C TYR A 66 10.94 21.59 -2.54
N TYR A 67 11.89 21.80 -1.63
CA TYR A 67 13.34 21.86 -1.88
C TYR A 67 14.08 20.66 -1.31
N SER A 68 13.41 19.87 -0.47
CA SER A 68 13.92 18.60 0.06
C SER A 68 12.80 17.56 0.21
N TRP A 69 13.13 16.28 0.03
CA TRP A 69 12.22 15.17 0.32
C TRP A 69 11.76 15.15 1.78
N GLN A 70 12.59 15.61 2.73
CA GLN A 70 12.24 15.64 4.15
C GLN A 70 11.10 16.63 4.47
N GLU A 71 10.87 17.63 3.62
CA GLU A 71 9.76 18.59 3.77
C GLU A 71 8.40 17.97 3.43
N ILE A 72 8.40 16.88 2.66
CA ILE A 72 7.17 16.19 2.30
C ILE A 72 6.70 15.35 3.49
N LEU A 73 5.45 15.57 3.88
CA LEU A 73 4.73 14.78 4.88
C LEU A 73 3.53 14.09 4.21
N PRO A 74 3.00 13.02 4.82
CA PRO A 74 1.63 12.59 4.55
C PRO A 74 0.67 13.80 4.62
N PRO A 75 -0.34 13.89 3.74
CA PRO A 75 -1.27 15.01 3.71
C PRO A 75 -1.89 15.22 5.09
N ARG A 76 -1.65 16.38 5.70
CA ARG A 76 -2.15 16.75 7.03
C ARG A 76 -3.38 17.62 6.94
N THR A 77 -4.13 17.69 8.03
CA THR A 77 -5.16 18.72 8.19
C THR A 77 -4.53 20.09 8.02
N SER A 78 -5.10 20.89 7.13
CA SER A 78 -4.63 22.25 6.83
C SER A 78 -5.79 23.24 6.99
N GLY A 79 -5.48 24.53 7.12
CA GLY A 79 -6.51 25.57 7.19
C GLY A 79 -7.32 25.76 5.91
N THR A 80 -6.93 25.10 4.81
CA THR A 80 -7.60 25.13 3.51
C THR A 80 -7.46 23.77 2.78
N TRP A 81 -7.74 23.75 1.48
CA TRP A 81 -7.60 22.57 0.64
C TRP A 81 -6.14 22.11 0.55
N VAL A 82 -5.91 20.82 0.84
CA VAL A 82 -4.61 20.16 0.62
C VAL A 82 -4.44 19.87 -0.87
N ASN A 83 -3.21 19.79 -1.35
CA ASN A 83 -2.91 19.47 -2.73
C ASN A 83 -3.59 18.15 -3.14
N PRO A 84 -4.48 18.15 -4.15
CA PRO A 84 -5.21 16.93 -4.52
C PRO A 84 -4.29 15.86 -5.10
N THR A 85 -3.19 16.22 -5.74
CA THR A 85 -2.22 15.26 -6.27
C THR A 85 -1.46 14.57 -5.13
N GLN A 86 -1.09 15.32 -4.08
CA GLN A 86 -0.52 14.75 -2.86
C GLN A 86 -1.50 13.78 -2.18
N GLN A 87 -2.79 14.14 -2.07
CA GLN A 87 -3.81 13.26 -1.50
C GLN A 87 -3.96 11.97 -2.32
N LEU A 88 -4.01 12.08 -3.65
CA LEU A 88 -4.12 10.95 -4.56
C LEU A 88 -2.91 10.02 -4.46
N ASP A 89 -1.70 10.58 -4.46
CA ASP A 89 -0.49 9.80 -4.34
C ASP A 89 -0.34 9.15 -2.97
N PHE A 90 -0.79 9.81 -1.91
CA PHE A 90 -0.83 9.19 -0.59
C PHE A 90 -1.83 8.03 -0.51
N ALA A 91 -2.98 8.13 -1.18
CA ALA A 91 -3.92 7.02 -1.30
C ALA A 91 -3.32 5.83 -2.09
N ARG A 92 -2.62 6.11 -3.20
CA ARG A 92 -1.90 5.10 -3.98
C ARG A 92 -0.80 4.43 -3.15
N PHE A 93 0.05 5.22 -2.51
CA PHE A 93 1.09 4.73 -1.61
C PHE A 93 0.51 3.84 -0.50
N SER A 94 -0.61 4.25 0.10
CA SER A 94 -1.27 3.49 1.16
C SER A 94 -1.74 2.11 0.67
N SER A 95 -2.33 2.04 -0.53
CA SER A 95 -2.69 0.77 -1.18
C SER A 95 -1.46 -0.08 -1.52
N ASP A 96 -0.42 0.54 -2.06
CA ASP A 96 0.81 -0.14 -2.49
C ASP A 96 1.58 -0.72 -1.30
N SER A 97 1.67 0.02 -0.19
CA SER A 97 2.36 -0.43 1.03
C SER A 97 1.72 -1.69 1.62
N LEU A 98 0.39 -1.78 1.59
CA LEU A 98 -0.30 -3.00 2.01
C LEU A 98 -0.10 -4.15 1.02
N LEU A 99 -0.05 -3.86 -0.27
CA LEU A 99 0.22 -4.87 -1.29
C LEU A 99 1.65 -5.43 -1.16
N GLU A 100 2.61 -4.60 -0.78
CA GLU A 100 3.96 -5.04 -0.45
C GLU A 100 3.98 -6.00 0.74
N CYS A 101 3.20 -5.75 1.79
CA CYS A 101 3.03 -6.69 2.91
C CYS A 101 2.47 -8.04 2.42
N PHE A 102 1.41 -8.01 1.60
CA PHE A 102 0.84 -9.22 1.01
C PHE A 102 1.88 -9.99 0.18
N ARG A 103 2.61 -9.30 -0.71
CA ARG A 103 3.66 -9.89 -1.56
C ARG A 103 4.78 -10.53 -0.73
N ALA A 104 5.19 -9.90 0.37
CA ALA A 104 6.22 -10.44 1.25
C ALA A 104 5.78 -11.78 1.88
N GLU A 105 4.54 -11.85 2.37
CA GLU A 105 4.00 -13.08 2.96
C GLU A 105 3.69 -14.15 1.90
N ALA A 106 3.07 -13.77 0.79
CA ALA A 106 2.76 -14.64 -0.33
C ALA A 106 4.03 -15.23 -0.96
N GLY A 107 5.12 -14.45 -1.04
CA GLY A 107 6.41 -14.92 -1.53
C GLY A 107 6.99 -16.07 -0.70
N ILE A 108 6.85 -16.02 0.63
CA ILE A 108 7.27 -17.11 1.53
C ILE A 108 6.45 -18.38 1.26
N ILE A 109 5.14 -18.23 1.08
CA ILE A 109 4.23 -19.35 0.83
C ILE A 109 4.52 -19.97 -0.54
N ARG A 110 4.62 -19.15 -1.60
CA ARG A 110 4.88 -19.58 -2.98
C ARG A 110 6.25 -20.25 -3.14
N ALA A 111 7.21 -19.96 -2.26
CA ALA A 111 8.50 -20.65 -2.26
C ALA A 111 8.44 -22.10 -1.74
N ALA A 112 7.35 -22.49 -1.07
CA ALA A 112 7.24 -23.80 -0.39
C ALA A 112 5.94 -24.56 -0.69
N SER A 113 4.98 -23.97 -1.40
CA SER A 113 3.67 -24.56 -1.68
C SER A 113 3.16 -24.14 -3.07
N ASP A 114 2.63 -25.11 -3.81
CA ASP A 114 1.95 -24.89 -5.10
C ASP A 114 0.44 -24.60 -4.93
N HIS A 115 -0.05 -24.52 -3.69
CA HIS A 115 -1.47 -24.23 -3.42
C HIS A 115 -1.79 -22.74 -3.67
N PRO A 116 -3.02 -22.42 -4.11
CA PRO A 116 -3.44 -21.04 -4.33
C PRO A 116 -3.26 -20.16 -3.10
N VAL A 117 -2.87 -18.90 -3.32
CA VAL A 117 -2.70 -17.86 -2.32
C VAL A 117 -3.73 -16.76 -2.54
N THR A 118 -4.45 -16.40 -1.49
CA THR A 118 -5.49 -15.37 -1.51
C THR A 118 -5.49 -14.54 -0.22
N THR A 119 -6.32 -13.50 -0.20
CA THR A 119 -6.73 -12.74 0.97
C THR A 119 -8.17 -12.25 0.73
N ASN A 120 -8.93 -12.05 1.79
CA ASN A 120 -10.32 -11.60 1.69
C ASN A 120 -10.42 -10.09 1.50
N PHE A 121 -11.03 -9.69 0.38
CA PHE A 121 -11.42 -8.31 0.12
C PHE A 121 -12.64 -7.93 0.94
N MET A 122 -12.73 -6.64 1.26
CA MET A 122 -13.90 -6.08 1.91
C MET A 122 -14.89 -5.53 0.87
N GLY A 123 -16.18 -5.63 1.18
CA GLY A 123 -17.24 -4.97 0.42
C GLY A 123 -17.07 -3.44 0.37
N PHE A 124 -17.69 -2.82 -0.64
CA PHE A 124 -17.55 -1.37 -0.87
C PHE A 124 -18.00 -0.56 0.37
N ASN A 125 -17.10 0.28 0.87
CA ASN A 125 -17.37 1.30 1.88
C ASN A 125 -17.58 0.81 3.33
N MET A 126 -16.80 -0.18 3.79
CA MET A 126 -16.63 -0.54 5.21
C MET A 126 -15.89 0.56 6.02
N GLY A 127 -16.24 1.84 5.82
CA GLY A 127 -15.64 2.98 6.53
C GLY A 127 -14.23 3.39 6.08
N LEU A 128 -13.71 2.79 4.99
CA LEU A 128 -12.44 3.20 4.40
C LEU A 128 -12.64 4.46 3.56
N ASN A 129 -12.25 5.60 4.13
CA ASN A 129 -12.25 6.89 3.43
C ASN A 129 -11.22 6.97 2.28
N ALA A 130 -10.36 5.96 2.12
CA ALA A 130 -9.37 5.85 1.04
C ALA A 130 -9.46 4.45 0.40
N PRO A 131 -9.66 4.34 -0.93
CA PRO A 131 -9.84 3.06 -1.59
C PRO A 131 -8.51 2.30 -1.70
N ILE A 132 -8.56 1.00 -1.42
CA ILE A 132 -7.54 0.04 -1.86
C ILE A 132 -7.79 -0.28 -3.33
N ASP A 133 -6.74 -0.32 -4.14
CA ASP A 133 -6.85 -0.68 -5.56
C ASP A 133 -6.97 -2.20 -5.73
N TYR A 134 -8.16 -2.74 -5.49
CA TYR A 134 -8.40 -4.18 -5.57
C TYR A 134 -8.16 -4.78 -6.97
N TRP A 135 -8.17 -3.98 -8.04
CA TRP A 135 -7.79 -4.48 -9.36
C TRP A 135 -6.30 -4.79 -9.42
N ARG A 136 -5.45 -3.86 -8.96
CA ARG A 136 -4.01 -4.12 -8.85
C ARG A 136 -3.70 -5.27 -7.91
N TRP A 137 -4.46 -5.45 -6.82
CA TRP A 137 -4.30 -6.59 -5.93
C TRP A 137 -4.70 -7.92 -6.59
N SER A 138 -5.76 -7.93 -7.41
CA SER A 138 -6.25 -9.15 -8.04
C SER A 138 -5.22 -9.77 -9.00
N GLU A 139 -4.29 -8.97 -9.54
CA GLU A 139 -3.17 -9.45 -10.37
C GLU A 139 -2.13 -10.26 -9.57
N GLU A 140 -2.08 -10.09 -8.25
CA GLU A 140 -1.11 -10.76 -7.36
C GLU A 140 -1.71 -12.00 -6.69
N MET A 141 -3.02 -12.20 -6.79
CA MET A 141 -3.78 -13.25 -6.11
C MET A 141 -4.17 -14.37 -7.08
N ASP A 142 -4.15 -15.62 -6.60
CA ASP A 142 -4.55 -16.76 -7.43
C ASP A 142 -6.09 -16.85 -7.55
N ILE A 143 -6.81 -16.40 -6.52
CA ILE A 143 -8.27 -16.36 -6.45
C ILE A 143 -8.66 -15.10 -5.66
N VAL A 144 -9.67 -14.35 -6.12
CA VAL A 144 -10.26 -13.24 -5.34
C VAL A 144 -11.31 -13.81 -4.39
N SER A 145 -11.25 -13.42 -3.11
CA SER A 145 -12.18 -13.85 -2.06
C SER A 145 -12.76 -12.68 -1.28
#